data_AF-A0A953JD23-F1
#
_entry.id   AF-A0A953JD23-F1
#
_cell.length_a   1.000
_cell.length_b   1.000
_cell.length_c   1.000
_cell.angle_alpha   90.00
_cell.angle_beta   90.00
_cell.angle_gamma   90.00
#
_symmetry.space_group_name_H-M   'P 1'
#
loop_
_entity.id
_entity.type
_entity.pdbx_description
1 polymer ?
#
loop_
_entity_poly.entity_id
_entity_poly.type
_entity_poly.pdbx_seq_one_letter_code
_entity_poly.pdbx_strand_id
1 'polypeptide(L)'
;MYSLVNAPTVGYDLARLPTGAAVATVLLEALAIAPDDGTLHDHGFDAVRGAADDPRRAAAWLAVSALDPPRRLETTLSEVADIVEDAARRLQDRYSDTALPARPALGAAAASLSTAYFGDLDDLLSLLRTDILADAPPHVITLGCDALAAAYAGRRIPDDVRHLLGRPWITAVRALPPLPADLGPFADDVRAVLGRLATLAPREAEALIAASHAVDGEWSLRMHEAAWATYLSGRLRAAAAAQFQAVRALRVAGVSASQAARGVWNAVSGCVQAVAVHDLLDDVTYGLLVAPWESVLGLLG
;
A
#
# COMPACT_ATOMS: atom_id res chain seq x y z
N MET A 1 -0.60 -11.97 -1.26
CA MET A 1 0.77 -11.73 -1.80
C MET A 1 0.79 -10.40 -2.51
N TYR A 2 1.74 -9.53 -2.17
CA TYR A 2 1.93 -8.23 -2.84
C TYR A 2 2.75 -8.36 -4.12
N SER A 3 2.36 -7.59 -5.13
CA SER A 3 3.01 -7.46 -6.44
C SER A 3 2.69 -6.07 -7.03
N LEU A 4 3.46 -5.63 -8.04
CA LEU A 4 3.14 -4.40 -8.77
C LEU A 4 1.74 -4.43 -9.40
N VAL A 5 1.25 -5.62 -9.81
CA VAL A 5 -0.11 -5.78 -10.38
C VAL A 5 -1.20 -5.38 -9.40
N ASN A 6 -0.99 -5.56 -8.09
CA ASN A 6 -1.95 -5.21 -7.04
C ASN A 6 -1.47 -4.04 -6.17
N ALA A 7 -0.68 -3.11 -6.73
CA ALA A 7 -0.26 -1.89 -6.06
C ALA A 7 -1.39 -1.10 -5.37
N PRO A 8 -2.63 -1.03 -5.90
CA PRO A 8 -3.78 -0.49 -5.17
C PRO A 8 -4.06 -1.16 -3.81
N THR A 9 -3.94 -2.49 -3.73
CA THR A 9 -4.10 -3.24 -2.48
C THR A 9 -2.95 -2.97 -1.52
N VAL A 10 -1.72 -2.88 -2.03
CA VAL A 10 -0.56 -2.49 -1.22
C VAL A 10 -0.79 -1.09 -0.63
N GLY A 11 -1.23 -0.14 -1.47
CA GLY A 11 -1.51 1.23 -1.04
C GLY A 11 -2.64 1.33 -0.02
N TYR A 12 -3.67 0.46 -0.08
CA TYR A 12 -4.73 0.39 0.92
C TYR A 12 -4.15 0.13 2.32
N ASP A 13 -3.29 -0.89 2.42
CA ASP A 13 -2.64 -1.24 3.68
C ASP A 13 -1.64 -0.17 4.12
N LEU A 14 -0.86 0.41 3.20
CA LEU A 14 0.07 1.49 3.54
C LEU A 14 -0.64 2.79 3.98
N ALA A 15 -1.79 3.14 3.40
CA ALA A 15 -2.56 4.32 3.82
C ALA A 15 -3.09 4.18 5.26
N ARG A 16 -3.24 2.94 5.75
CA ARG A 16 -3.68 2.62 7.11
C ARG A 16 -2.52 2.40 8.08
N LEU A 17 -1.36 1.97 7.58
CA LEU A 17 -0.18 1.75 8.39
C LEU A 17 0.40 3.10 8.87
N PRO A 18 0.67 3.29 10.19
CA PRO A 18 1.23 4.55 10.69
C PRO A 18 2.58 4.93 10.05
N THR A 19 3.36 3.94 9.63
CA THR A 19 4.64 4.08 8.93
C THR A 19 4.51 3.97 7.41
N GLY A 20 3.30 3.84 6.86
CA GLY A 20 3.10 3.52 5.45
C GLY A 20 3.64 4.56 4.46
N ALA A 21 3.63 5.85 4.81
CA ALA A 21 4.28 6.87 3.99
C ALA A 21 5.81 6.73 3.94
N ALA A 22 6.44 6.23 5.01
CA ALA A 22 7.88 5.96 5.03
C ALA A 22 8.20 4.71 4.19
N VAL A 23 7.38 3.66 4.30
CA VAL A 23 7.48 2.46 3.46
C VAL A 23 7.30 2.80 1.99
N ALA A 24 6.26 3.57 1.65
CA ALA A 24 6.01 4.07 0.30
C ALA A 24 7.18 4.89 -0.26
N THR A 25 7.88 5.64 0.60
CA THR A 25 9.07 6.40 0.19
C THR A 25 10.20 5.46 -0.26
N VAL A 26 10.49 4.39 0.51
CA VAL A 26 11.52 3.41 0.11
C VAL A 26 11.14 2.69 -1.19
N LEU A 27 9.86 2.32 -1.34
CA LEU A 27 9.36 1.68 -2.58
C LEU A 27 9.48 2.62 -3.79
N LEU A 28 9.17 3.91 -3.63
CA LEU A 28 9.33 4.92 -4.68
C LEU A 28 10.79 5.15 -5.05
N GLU A 29 11.68 5.23 -4.07
CA GLU A 29 13.12 5.35 -4.31
C GLU A 29 13.64 4.12 -5.07
N ALA A 30 13.20 2.92 -4.69
CA ALA A 30 13.58 1.68 -5.37
C ALA A 30 13.06 1.62 -6.82
N LEU A 31 11.81 2.05 -7.06
CA LEU A 31 11.25 2.18 -8.40
C LEU A 31 12.04 3.16 -9.27
N ALA A 32 12.49 4.28 -8.68
CA ALA A 32 13.25 5.31 -9.39
C ALA A 32 14.70 4.91 -9.68
N ILE A 33 15.31 4.05 -8.84
CA ILE A 33 16.67 3.54 -9.05
C ILE A 33 16.74 2.48 -10.14
N ALA A 34 15.66 1.70 -10.30
CA ALA A 34 15.52 0.66 -11.33
C ALA A 34 14.33 0.99 -12.24
N PRO A 35 14.42 1.98 -13.13
CA PRO A 35 13.40 2.26 -14.14
C PRO A 35 13.11 1.07 -15.08
N ASP A 36 11.96 1.14 -15.77
CA ASP A 36 11.52 0.12 -16.74
C ASP A 36 12.46 -0.05 -17.95
N ASP A 37 13.31 0.94 -18.22
CA ASP A 37 14.29 0.87 -19.32
C ASP A 37 15.50 -0.03 -19.03
N GLY A 38 15.53 -0.63 -17.83
CA GLY A 38 16.59 -1.54 -17.37
C GLY A 38 17.89 -0.82 -16.98
N THR A 39 17.93 0.51 -17.02
CA THR A 39 19.05 1.27 -16.48
C THR A 39 19.01 1.19 -14.95
N LEU A 40 20.13 0.88 -14.34
CA LEU A 40 20.25 0.88 -12.89
C LEU A 40 21.09 2.07 -12.46
N HIS A 41 20.54 2.89 -11.57
CA HIS A 41 21.26 4.00 -10.96
C HIS A 41 21.94 3.56 -9.65
N ASP A 42 23.03 2.79 -9.75
CA ASP A 42 23.68 2.15 -8.60
C ASP A 42 24.96 2.84 -8.09
N HIS A 43 25.46 3.88 -8.76
CA HIS A 43 26.74 4.50 -8.41
C HIS A 43 26.83 4.99 -6.94
N GLY A 44 25.69 5.37 -6.34
CA GLY A 44 25.63 5.71 -4.91
C GLY A 44 25.76 4.51 -3.96
N PHE A 45 25.41 3.31 -4.42
CA PHE A 45 25.37 2.08 -3.62
C PHE A 45 26.73 1.42 -3.46
N ASP A 46 27.63 1.58 -4.42
CA ASP A 46 28.99 1.04 -4.33
C ASP A 46 29.76 1.58 -3.12
N ALA A 47 29.59 2.87 -2.81
CA ALA A 47 30.23 3.53 -1.67
C ALA A 47 29.78 2.99 -0.31
N VAL A 48 28.58 2.38 -0.24
CA VAL A 48 28.01 1.82 0.99
C VAL A 48 27.86 0.30 0.94
N ARG A 49 28.42 -0.36 -0.08
CA ARG A 49 28.30 -1.80 -0.29
C ARG A 49 28.68 -2.62 0.95
N GLY A 50 29.75 -2.23 1.65
CA GLY A 50 30.20 -2.91 2.86
C GLY A 50 29.18 -2.91 4.01
N ALA A 51 28.18 -2.03 3.98
CA ALA A 51 27.09 -2.06 4.95
C ALA A 51 26.22 -3.31 4.78
N ALA A 52 26.08 -3.86 3.57
CA ALA A 52 25.30 -5.08 3.33
C ALA A 52 25.88 -6.31 4.08
N ASP A 53 27.20 -6.30 4.33
CA ASP A 53 27.92 -7.36 5.04
C ASP A 53 28.20 -7.01 6.52
N ASP A 54 27.62 -5.94 7.05
CA ASP A 54 27.85 -5.54 8.45
C ASP A 54 27.35 -6.64 9.41
N PRO A 55 28.22 -7.21 10.27
CA PRO A 55 27.85 -8.34 11.13
C PRO A 55 26.75 -8.00 12.14
N ARG A 56 26.52 -6.72 12.43
CA ARG A 56 25.44 -6.26 13.33
C ARG A 56 24.06 -6.39 12.70
N ARG A 57 23.96 -6.55 11.38
CA ARG A 57 22.67 -6.68 10.66
C ARG A 57 21.86 -7.87 11.13
N ALA A 58 22.49 -9.00 11.42
CA ALA A 58 21.78 -10.19 11.90
C ALA A 58 21.01 -9.90 13.19
N ALA A 59 21.65 -9.24 14.17
CA ALA A 59 21.01 -8.85 15.42
C ALA A 59 19.89 -7.80 15.20
N ALA A 60 20.10 -6.87 14.26
CA ALA A 60 19.08 -5.88 13.89
C ALA A 60 17.84 -6.54 13.28
N TRP A 61 18.01 -7.54 12.41
CA TRP A 61 16.91 -8.30 11.83
C TRP A 61 16.15 -9.13 12.86
N LEU A 62 16.83 -9.69 13.87
CA LEU A 62 16.13 -10.35 14.98
C LEU A 62 15.18 -9.39 15.71
N ALA A 63 15.58 -8.13 15.90
CA ALA A 63 14.71 -7.12 16.50
C ALA A 63 13.49 -6.78 15.62
N VAL A 64 13.64 -6.80 14.29
CA VAL A 64 12.52 -6.62 13.36
C VAL A 64 11.60 -7.84 13.35
N SER A 65 12.15 -9.05 13.28
CA SER A 65 11.39 -10.30 13.26
C SER A 65 10.66 -10.59 14.58
N ALA A 66 11.09 -9.99 15.68
CA ALA A 66 10.41 -10.06 16.97
C ALA A 66 9.17 -9.16 17.08
N LEU A 67 8.89 -8.33 16.06
CA LEU A 67 7.69 -7.50 16.03
C LEU A 67 6.45 -8.34 15.73
N ASP A 68 5.35 -8.04 16.42
CA ASP A 68 4.05 -8.61 16.07
C ASP A 68 3.63 -8.12 14.67
N PRO A 69 3.39 -9.03 13.71
CA PRO A 69 2.86 -8.65 12.42
C PRO A 69 1.38 -8.22 12.55
N PRO A 70 0.88 -7.38 11.63
CA PRO A 70 -0.53 -7.05 11.56
C PRO A 70 -1.33 -8.33 11.31
N ARG A 71 -2.56 -8.39 11.85
CA ARG A 71 -3.44 -9.52 11.59
C ARG A 71 -3.85 -9.54 10.11
N ARG A 72 -3.68 -10.70 9.48
CA ARG A 72 -4.04 -10.91 8.07
C ARG A 72 -5.55 -11.00 7.91
N LEU A 73 -6.06 -10.47 6.79
CA LEU A 73 -7.46 -10.49 6.44
C LEU A 73 -7.98 -11.92 6.29
N GLU A 74 -7.22 -12.81 5.64
CA GLU A 74 -7.58 -14.21 5.46
C GLU A 74 -7.80 -14.93 6.80
N THR A 75 -6.88 -14.77 7.74
CA THR A 75 -7.01 -15.31 9.11
C THR A 75 -8.24 -14.73 9.80
N THR A 76 -8.44 -13.42 9.71
CA THR A 76 -9.57 -12.73 10.33
C THR A 76 -10.91 -13.17 9.72
N LEU A 77 -10.98 -13.37 8.41
CA LEU A 77 -12.16 -13.86 7.71
C LEU A 77 -12.50 -15.29 8.11
N SER A 78 -11.49 -16.17 8.25
CA SER A 78 -11.69 -17.53 8.75
C SER A 78 -12.27 -17.51 10.17
N GLU A 79 -11.71 -16.69 11.07
CA GLU A 79 -12.23 -16.53 12.43
C GLU A 79 -13.68 -16.01 12.44
N VAL A 80 -14.03 -15.07 11.55
CA VAL A 80 -15.40 -14.55 11.43
C VAL A 80 -16.34 -15.63 10.88
N ALA A 81 -15.92 -16.39 9.88
CA ALA A 81 -16.70 -17.48 9.30
C ALA A 81 -17.04 -18.53 10.36
N ASP A 82 -16.07 -18.92 11.18
CA ASP A 82 -16.27 -19.86 12.29
C ASP A 82 -17.30 -19.33 13.31
N ILE A 83 -17.25 -18.03 13.63
CA ILE A 83 -18.22 -17.37 14.53
C ILE A 83 -19.63 -17.40 13.93
N VAL A 84 -19.76 -17.11 12.62
CA VAL A 84 -21.06 -17.11 11.92
C VAL A 84 -21.63 -18.52 11.81
N GLU A 85 -20.81 -19.52 11.49
CA GLU A 85 -21.25 -20.91 11.39
C GLU A 85 -21.69 -21.45 12.75
N ASP A 86 -20.94 -21.16 13.82
CA ASP A 86 -21.32 -21.55 15.17
C ASP A 86 -22.63 -20.88 15.62
N ALA A 87 -22.83 -19.60 15.29
CA ALA A 87 -24.10 -18.91 15.53
C ALA A 87 -25.25 -19.56 14.75
N ALA A 88 -25.04 -19.94 13.49
CA ALA A 88 -26.03 -20.61 12.66
C ALA A 88 -26.40 -22.00 13.21
N ARG A 89 -25.41 -22.82 13.62
CA ARG A 89 -25.65 -24.13 14.25
C ARG A 89 -26.48 -24.00 15.52
N ARG A 90 -26.20 -23.01 16.38
CA ARG A 90 -26.99 -22.76 17.60
C ARG A 90 -28.42 -22.29 17.32
N LEU A 91 -28.63 -21.53 16.24
CA LEU A 91 -29.98 -21.17 15.81
C LEU A 91 -30.78 -22.41 15.37
N GLN A 92 -30.10 -23.40 14.78
CA GLN A 92 -30.69 -24.69 14.41
C GLN A 92 -30.91 -25.59 15.64
N ASP A 93 -30.00 -25.56 16.63
CA ASP A 93 -30.02 -26.39 17.84
C ASP A 93 -30.92 -25.86 18.98
N ARG A 94 -31.79 -24.86 18.72
CA ARG A 94 -32.75 -24.27 19.70
C ARG A 94 -33.81 -25.25 20.28
N TYR A 95 -33.60 -26.55 20.20
CA TYR A 95 -34.35 -27.58 20.93
C TYR A 95 -33.59 -28.21 22.12
N SER A 96 -32.33 -27.84 22.39
CA SER A 96 -31.56 -28.41 23.50
C SER A 96 -31.00 -27.32 24.41
N ASP A 97 -31.41 -27.35 25.67
CA ASP A 97 -31.29 -26.28 26.66
C ASP A 97 -29.90 -26.15 27.34
N THR A 98 -29.65 -24.93 27.82
CA THR A 98 -28.74 -24.45 28.88
C THR A 98 -27.24 -24.22 28.67
N ALA A 99 -26.88 -22.96 29.01
CA ALA A 99 -25.63 -22.44 29.56
C ALA A 99 -24.34 -22.57 28.72
N LEU A 100 -24.04 -21.53 27.93
CA LEU A 100 -22.74 -21.36 27.29
C LEU A 100 -22.13 -19.98 27.57
N PRO A 101 -20.79 -19.89 27.73
CA PRO A 101 -20.10 -18.67 28.11
C PRO A 101 -20.17 -17.60 27.00
N ALA A 102 -20.18 -16.33 27.41
CA ALA A 102 -20.15 -15.18 26.51
C ALA A 102 -18.86 -15.19 25.67
N ARG A 103 -19.00 -15.29 24.35
CA ARG A 103 -17.90 -15.22 23.37
C ARG A 103 -18.13 -14.08 22.38
N PRO A 104 -17.07 -13.57 21.72
CA PRO A 104 -17.06 -12.23 21.14
C PRO A 104 -18.23 -12.03 20.19
N ALA A 105 -19.02 -11.00 20.46
CA ALA A 105 -20.14 -10.61 19.63
C ALA A 105 -19.65 -10.32 18.20
N LEU A 106 -20.50 -10.52 17.19
CA LEU A 106 -20.27 -10.13 15.79
C LEU A 106 -19.61 -8.75 15.64
N GLY A 107 -19.88 -7.81 16.56
CA GLY A 107 -19.22 -6.51 16.62
C GLY A 107 -17.69 -6.56 16.79
N ALA A 108 -17.15 -7.48 17.60
CA ALA A 108 -15.71 -7.66 17.78
C ALA A 108 -15.04 -8.31 16.55
N ALA A 109 -15.76 -9.21 15.87
CA ALA A 109 -15.33 -9.80 14.61
C ALA A 109 -15.29 -8.74 13.49
N ALA A 110 -16.34 -7.92 13.38
CA ALA A 110 -16.39 -6.79 12.44
C ALA A 110 -15.31 -5.73 12.74
N ALA A 111 -15.04 -5.43 14.01
CA ALA A 111 -13.95 -4.55 14.41
C ALA A 111 -12.56 -5.14 14.10
N SER A 112 -12.42 -6.46 14.10
CA SER A 112 -11.19 -7.13 13.68
C SER A 112 -11.00 -7.01 12.17
N LEU A 113 -12.06 -7.19 11.38
CA LEU A 113 -12.01 -7.03 9.92
C LEU A 113 -11.61 -5.60 9.50
N SER A 114 -12.10 -4.58 10.20
CA SER A 114 -11.77 -3.18 9.87
C SER A 114 -10.30 -2.84 10.12
N THR A 115 -9.58 -3.65 10.90
CA THR A 115 -8.17 -3.45 11.23
C THR A 115 -7.24 -4.51 10.62
N ALA A 116 -7.78 -5.50 9.90
CA ALA A 116 -7.01 -6.55 9.24
C ALA A 116 -6.34 -6.05 7.95
N TYR A 117 -5.17 -6.61 7.63
CA TYR A 117 -4.31 -6.23 6.51
C TYR A 117 -4.28 -7.35 5.47
N PHE A 118 -4.16 -7.02 4.18
CA PHE A 118 -3.98 -8.00 3.11
C PHE A 118 -2.60 -8.67 3.15
N GLY A 119 -1.58 -7.93 3.56
CA GLY A 119 -0.20 -8.44 3.65
C GLY A 119 0.61 -7.84 4.77
N ASP A 120 1.82 -8.38 4.94
CA ASP A 120 2.74 -8.04 6.02
C ASP A 120 4.12 -7.60 5.50
N LEU A 121 5.12 -7.58 6.39
CA LEU A 121 6.48 -7.21 6.02
C LEU A 121 7.08 -8.20 5.01
N ASP A 122 6.80 -9.49 5.11
CA ASP A 122 7.37 -10.48 4.20
C ASP A 122 6.80 -10.32 2.79
N ASP A 123 5.51 -9.99 2.68
CA ASP A 123 4.89 -9.62 1.40
C ASP A 123 5.55 -8.36 0.79
N LEU A 124 5.84 -7.32 1.60
CA LEU A 124 6.52 -6.11 1.15
C LEU A 124 7.97 -6.37 0.72
N LEU A 125 8.69 -7.20 1.48
CA LEU A 125 10.05 -7.62 1.14
C LEU A 125 10.06 -8.46 -0.12
N SER A 126 9.04 -9.29 -0.35
CA SER A 126 8.90 -10.02 -1.61
C SER A 126 8.73 -9.03 -2.77
N LEU A 127 7.72 -8.15 -2.70
CA LEU A 127 7.47 -7.10 -3.71
C LEU A 127 8.76 -6.34 -4.08
N LEU A 128 9.52 -5.89 -3.08
CA LEU A 128 10.76 -5.15 -3.34
C LEU A 128 11.79 -6.00 -4.08
N ARG A 129 12.00 -7.24 -3.66
CA ARG A 129 13.04 -8.13 -4.20
C ARG A 129 12.68 -8.72 -5.56
N THR A 130 11.43 -9.13 -5.74
CA THR A 130 11.00 -9.95 -6.89
C THR A 130 10.41 -9.11 -8.01
N ASP A 131 9.85 -7.95 -7.71
CA ASP A 131 9.14 -7.14 -8.70
C ASP A 131 9.87 -5.82 -8.98
N ILE A 132 10.40 -5.16 -7.93
CA ILE A 132 11.01 -3.83 -8.07
C ILE A 132 12.50 -3.92 -8.40
N LEU A 133 13.26 -4.70 -7.63
CA LEU A 133 14.73 -4.81 -7.70
C LEU A 133 15.21 -6.17 -8.23
N ALA A 134 14.39 -6.89 -8.99
CA ALA A 134 14.66 -8.25 -9.44
C ALA A 134 16.05 -8.42 -10.11
N ASP A 135 16.43 -7.44 -10.92
CA ASP A 135 17.68 -7.45 -11.69
C ASP A 135 18.79 -6.60 -11.05
N ALA A 136 18.55 -6.06 -9.84
CA ALA A 136 19.54 -5.24 -9.15
C ALA A 136 20.67 -6.08 -8.52
N PRO A 137 21.87 -5.52 -8.31
CA PRO A 137 22.95 -6.16 -7.59
C PRO A 137 22.50 -6.61 -6.18
N PRO A 138 22.97 -7.77 -5.69
CA PRO A 138 22.53 -8.32 -4.41
C PRO A 138 22.68 -7.36 -3.21
N HIS A 139 23.71 -6.51 -3.22
CA HIS A 139 23.93 -5.54 -2.16
C HIS A 139 22.89 -4.40 -2.17
N VAL A 140 22.42 -3.96 -3.34
CA VAL A 140 21.34 -2.97 -3.47
C VAL A 140 20.03 -3.56 -2.94
N ILE A 141 19.70 -4.78 -3.34
CA ILE A 141 18.54 -5.52 -2.84
C ILE A 141 18.58 -5.63 -1.32
N THR A 142 19.73 -6.01 -0.77
CA THR A 142 19.96 -6.16 0.68
C THR A 142 19.72 -4.85 1.43
N LEU A 143 20.31 -3.75 0.96
CA LEU A 143 20.15 -2.43 1.58
C LEU A 143 18.73 -1.89 1.44
N GLY A 144 18.04 -2.19 0.33
CA GLY A 144 16.62 -1.85 0.14
C GLY A 144 15.73 -2.59 1.14
N CYS A 145 15.95 -3.90 1.32
CA CYS A 145 15.24 -4.69 2.32
C CYS A 145 15.44 -4.16 3.74
N ASP A 146 16.68 -3.78 4.09
CA ASP A 146 16.98 -3.19 5.40
C ASP A 146 16.23 -1.87 5.61
N ALA A 147 16.25 -1.00 4.62
CA ALA A 147 15.55 0.28 4.67
C ALA A 147 14.03 0.10 4.76
N LEU A 148 13.47 -0.84 4.00
CA LEU A 148 12.05 -1.17 4.02
C LEU A 148 11.63 -1.71 5.39
N ALA A 149 12.41 -2.63 5.96
CA ALA A 149 12.19 -3.18 7.30
C ALA A 149 12.28 -2.10 8.38
N ALA A 150 13.29 -1.22 8.31
CA ALA A 150 13.47 -0.09 9.22
C ALA A 150 12.30 0.90 9.13
N ALA A 151 11.84 1.21 7.91
CA ALA A 151 10.70 2.09 7.66
C ALA A 151 9.40 1.47 8.19
N TYR A 152 9.17 0.19 7.90
CA TYR A 152 8.01 -0.56 8.37
C TYR A 152 7.94 -0.63 9.90
N ALA A 153 9.05 -1.00 10.54
CA ALA A 153 9.16 -1.08 12.00
C ALA A 153 8.99 0.29 12.67
N GLY A 154 9.60 1.33 12.09
CA GLY A 154 9.52 2.70 12.59
C GLY A 154 9.99 2.81 14.04
N ARG A 155 9.15 3.38 14.91
CA ARG A 155 9.45 3.57 16.34
C ARG A 155 9.25 2.31 17.20
N ARG A 156 8.85 1.18 16.61
CA ARG A 156 8.71 -0.10 17.33
C ARG A 156 10.05 -0.79 17.60
N ILE A 157 11.12 -0.33 16.96
CA ILE A 157 12.49 -0.79 17.18
C ILE A 157 13.35 0.37 17.70
N PRO A 158 14.46 0.07 18.42
CA PRO A 158 15.43 1.06 18.86
C PRO A 158 15.99 1.92 17.71
N ASP A 159 16.33 3.16 18.02
CA ASP A 159 16.81 4.15 17.05
C ASP A 159 18.13 3.75 16.39
N ASP A 160 19.04 3.13 17.14
CA ASP A 160 20.30 2.60 16.64
C ASP A 160 20.08 1.46 15.64
N VAL A 161 19.13 0.55 15.90
CA VAL A 161 18.74 -0.52 14.97
C VAL A 161 18.13 0.09 13.70
N ARG A 162 17.21 1.03 13.84
CA ARG A 162 16.58 1.72 12.69
C ARG A 162 17.62 2.46 11.86
N HIS A 163 18.57 3.13 12.49
CA HIS A 163 19.65 3.84 11.80
C HIS A 163 20.63 2.89 11.13
N LEU A 164 20.99 1.77 11.77
CA LEU A 164 21.88 0.76 11.20
C LEU A 164 21.31 0.21 9.89
N LEU A 165 20.01 -0.12 9.89
CA LEU A 165 19.32 -0.69 8.72
C LEU A 165 19.00 0.38 7.65
N GLY A 166 18.52 1.56 8.05
CA GLY A 166 18.01 2.55 7.08
C GLY A 166 19.06 3.51 6.50
N ARG A 167 20.12 3.87 7.25
CA ARG A 167 21.06 4.92 6.81
C ARG A 167 21.84 4.59 5.54
N PRO A 168 22.32 3.35 5.29
CA PRO A 168 23.07 3.05 4.08
C PRO A 168 22.26 3.35 2.81
N TRP A 169 20.98 2.91 2.76
CA TRP A 169 20.06 3.19 1.66
C TRP A 169 19.86 4.70 1.46
N ILE A 170 19.51 5.43 2.53
CA ILE A 170 19.31 6.88 2.47
C ILE A 170 20.57 7.60 1.98
N THR A 171 21.75 7.14 2.39
CA THR A 171 23.04 7.71 1.97
C THR A 171 23.28 7.47 0.48
N ALA A 172 23.04 6.24 0.00
CA ALA A 172 23.18 5.89 -1.41
C ALA A 172 22.23 6.69 -2.29
N VAL A 173 20.94 6.71 -1.96
CA VAL A 173 19.91 7.43 -2.75
C VAL A 173 20.21 8.92 -2.83
N ARG A 174 20.68 9.54 -1.73
CA ARG A 174 21.05 10.97 -1.71
C ARG A 174 22.30 11.31 -2.52
N ALA A 175 23.14 10.32 -2.83
CA ALA A 175 24.30 10.51 -3.68
C ALA A 175 23.95 10.47 -5.18
N LEU A 176 22.74 10.00 -5.52
CA LEU A 176 22.24 9.99 -6.89
C LEU A 176 21.75 11.38 -7.31
N PRO A 177 21.74 11.70 -8.62
CA PRO A 177 21.01 12.86 -9.11
C PRO A 177 19.52 12.75 -8.74
N PRO A 178 18.75 13.84 -8.75
CA PRO A 178 17.31 13.75 -8.53
C PRO A 178 16.65 12.77 -9.51
N LEU A 179 16.09 11.67 -8.98
CA LEU A 179 15.38 10.66 -9.75
C LEU A 179 13.87 10.88 -9.55
N PRO A 180 13.16 11.57 -10.46
CA PRO A 180 11.73 11.70 -10.36
C PRO A 180 11.07 10.33 -10.51
N ALA A 181 9.96 10.11 -9.81
CA ALA A 181 9.15 8.93 -10.05
C ALA A 181 8.58 8.98 -11.47
N ASP A 182 8.76 7.91 -12.23
CA ASP A 182 8.03 7.72 -13.48
C ASP A 182 6.55 7.49 -13.14
N LEU A 183 5.68 8.30 -13.76
CA LEU A 183 4.22 8.22 -13.61
C LEU A 183 3.54 7.87 -14.95
N GLY A 184 4.33 7.49 -15.96
CA GLY A 184 3.86 7.05 -17.25
C GLY A 184 3.38 8.19 -18.17
N PRO A 185 2.62 7.86 -19.21
CA PRO A 185 2.22 8.81 -20.25
C PRO A 185 1.37 9.99 -19.76
N PHE A 186 0.57 9.79 -18.71
CA PHE A 186 -0.34 10.81 -18.12
C PHE A 186 0.23 11.39 -16.83
N ALA A 187 1.56 11.51 -16.75
CA ALA A 187 2.24 11.97 -15.55
C ALA A 187 1.77 13.35 -15.08
N ASP A 188 1.40 14.26 -15.99
CA ASP A 188 0.91 15.60 -15.65
C ASP A 188 -0.46 15.52 -14.95
N ASP A 189 -1.40 14.73 -15.48
CA ASP A 189 -2.73 14.55 -14.93
C ASP A 189 -2.68 13.84 -13.57
N VAL A 190 -1.87 12.79 -13.47
CA VAL A 190 -1.60 12.10 -12.20
C VAL A 190 -0.99 13.07 -11.18
N ARG A 191 -0.04 13.93 -11.58
CA ARG A 191 0.53 14.95 -10.68
C ARG A 191 -0.50 15.98 -10.24
N ALA A 192 -1.45 16.35 -11.10
CA ALA A 192 -2.55 17.25 -10.74
C ALA A 192 -3.46 16.62 -9.67
N VAL A 193 -3.84 15.35 -9.86
CA VAL A 193 -4.61 14.57 -8.87
C VAL A 193 -3.87 14.49 -7.54
N LEU A 194 -2.57 14.14 -7.56
CA LEU A 194 -1.73 14.03 -6.35
C LEU A 194 -1.56 15.38 -5.64
N GLY A 195 -1.40 16.48 -6.40
CA GLY A 195 -1.32 17.83 -5.86
C GLY A 195 -2.62 18.27 -5.18
N ARG A 196 -3.77 17.92 -5.77
CA ARG A 196 -5.08 18.16 -5.17
C ARG A 196 -5.29 17.32 -3.91
N LEU A 197 -4.86 16.07 -3.94
CA LEU A 197 -4.94 15.14 -2.82
C LEU A 197 -4.14 15.62 -1.61
N ALA A 198 -2.94 16.17 -1.82
CA ALA A 198 -2.09 16.69 -0.75
C ALA A 198 -2.71 17.89 0.01
N THR A 199 -3.72 18.54 -0.58
CA THR A 199 -4.44 19.69 0.00
C THR A 199 -5.88 19.35 0.42
N LEU A 200 -6.21 18.05 0.52
CA LEU A 200 -7.54 17.57 0.89
C LEU A 200 -7.96 18.07 2.29
N ALA A 201 -9.12 18.72 2.37
CA ALA A 201 -9.66 19.17 3.65
C ALA A 201 -10.35 18.01 4.38
N PRO A 202 -10.43 18.02 5.73
CA PRO A 202 -11.10 16.97 6.50
C PRO A 202 -12.56 16.72 6.09
N ARG A 203 -13.29 17.78 5.74
CA ARG A 203 -14.68 17.69 5.24
C ARG A 203 -14.78 16.99 3.89
N GLU A 204 -13.78 17.15 3.04
CA GLU A 204 -13.71 16.54 1.71
C GLU A 204 -13.38 15.06 1.84
N ALA A 205 -12.52 14.69 2.79
CA ALA A 205 -12.28 13.29 3.13
C ALA A 205 -13.57 12.57 3.57
N GLU A 206 -14.40 13.17 4.42
CA GLU A 206 -15.70 12.57 4.79
C GLU A 206 -16.68 12.52 3.61
N ALA A 207 -16.68 13.54 2.75
CA ALA A 207 -17.50 13.54 1.54
C ALA A 207 -17.07 12.43 0.56
N LEU A 208 -15.76 12.19 0.40
CA LEU A 208 -15.23 11.08 -0.40
C LEU A 208 -15.68 9.72 0.16
N ILE A 209 -15.71 9.54 1.48
CA ILE A 209 -16.24 8.32 2.10
C ILE A 209 -17.71 8.10 1.72
N ALA A 210 -18.53 9.15 1.83
CA ALA A 210 -19.93 9.06 1.43
C ALA A 210 -20.09 8.75 -0.06
N ALA A 211 -19.30 9.40 -0.91
CA ALA A 211 -19.31 9.19 -2.36
C ALA A 211 -18.85 7.77 -2.74
N SER A 212 -17.83 7.22 -2.08
CA SER A 212 -17.38 5.84 -2.30
C SER A 212 -18.45 4.80 -1.97
N HIS A 213 -19.27 5.03 -0.94
CA HIS A 213 -20.37 4.13 -0.61
C HIS A 213 -21.58 4.26 -1.54
N ALA A 214 -21.67 5.36 -2.29
CA ALA A 214 -22.76 5.59 -3.24
C ALA A 214 -22.49 4.94 -4.61
N VAL A 215 -21.26 4.49 -4.89
CA VAL A 215 -20.91 3.78 -6.12
C VAL A 215 -21.28 2.30 -6.00
N ASP A 216 -21.87 1.77 -7.07
CA ASP A 216 -22.33 0.38 -7.16
C ASP A 216 -21.22 -0.65 -6.89
N GLY A 217 -21.65 -1.88 -6.54
CA GLY A 217 -20.80 -3.02 -6.20
C GLY A 217 -19.87 -3.53 -7.32
N GLU A 218 -19.81 -2.86 -8.47
CA GLU A 218 -18.91 -3.19 -9.57
C GLU A 218 -17.51 -2.57 -9.42
N TRP A 219 -17.27 -1.68 -8.45
CA TRP A 219 -15.97 -1.00 -8.30
C TRP A 219 -14.77 -1.95 -8.33
N SER A 220 -14.83 -3.05 -7.60
CA SER A 220 -13.73 -4.03 -7.54
C SER A 220 -13.46 -4.68 -8.90
N LEU A 221 -14.50 -4.92 -9.70
CA LEU A 221 -14.38 -5.46 -11.05
C LEU A 221 -13.72 -4.44 -11.99
N ARG A 222 -14.19 -3.18 -11.96
CA ARG A 222 -13.62 -2.09 -12.78
C ARG A 222 -12.18 -1.77 -12.39
N MET A 223 -11.87 -1.81 -11.10
CA MET A 223 -10.52 -1.63 -10.60
C MET A 223 -9.60 -2.77 -11.08
N HIS A 224 -10.11 -4.00 -11.12
CA HIS A 224 -9.40 -5.14 -11.68
C HIS A 224 -9.12 -4.97 -13.18
N GLU A 225 -10.12 -4.54 -13.97
CA GLU A 225 -9.96 -4.23 -15.40
C GLU A 225 -8.89 -3.15 -15.63
N ALA A 226 -8.91 -2.07 -14.83
CA ALA A 226 -7.91 -1.02 -14.91
C ALA A 226 -6.50 -1.48 -14.49
N ALA A 227 -6.39 -2.40 -13.52
CA ALA A 227 -5.12 -3.04 -13.18
C ALA A 227 -4.60 -3.94 -14.32
N TRP A 228 -5.49 -4.67 -15.00
CA TRP A 228 -5.13 -5.43 -16.19
C TRP A 228 -4.68 -4.54 -17.35
N ALA A 229 -5.33 -3.40 -17.57
CA ALA A 229 -4.91 -2.42 -18.57
C ALA A 229 -3.47 -1.94 -18.29
N THR A 230 -3.12 -1.66 -17.02
CA THR A 230 -1.73 -1.32 -16.66
C THR A 230 -0.75 -2.46 -16.92
N TYR A 231 -1.14 -3.70 -16.64
CA TYR A 231 -0.29 -4.87 -16.89
C TYR A 231 0.00 -5.07 -18.38
N LEU A 232 -1.06 -5.13 -19.19
CA LEU A 232 -0.96 -5.43 -20.62
C LEU A 232 -0.27 -4.31 -21.42
N SER A 233 -0.29 -3.08 -20.91
CA SER A 233 0.38 -1.93 -21.53
C SER A 233 1.80 -1.69 -21.04
N GLY A 234 2.32 -2.52 -20.11
CA GLY A 234 3.66 -2.34 -19.55
C GLY A 234 3.78 -1.12 -18.63
N ARG A 235 2.69 -0.66 -18.02
CA ARG A 235 2.64 0.55 -17.16
C ARG A 235 2.60 0.23 -15.67
N LEU A 236 2.96 -0.99 -15.27
CA LEU A 236 2.87 -1.44 -13.88
C LEU A 236 3.69 -0.58 -12.91
N ARG A 237 4.96 -0.27 -13.24
CA ARG A 237 5.83 0.50 -12.35
C ARG A 237 5.32 1.92 -12.19
N ALA A 238 4.94 2.57 -13.30
CA ALA A 238 4.34 3.89 -13.30
C ALA A 238 3.05 3.96 -12.47
N ALA A 239 2.15 2.98 -12.65
CA ALA A 239 0.92 2.90 -11.88
C ALA A 239 1.20 2.66 -10.38
N ALA A 240 2.13 1.77 -10.04
CA ALA A 240 2.53 1.54 -8.66
C ALA A 240 3.15 2.79 -8.02
N ALA A 241 4.01 3.51 -8.75
CA ALA A 241 4.56 4.78 -8.30
C ALA A 241 3.45 5.80 -8.03
N ALA A 242 2.45 5.92 -8.89
CA ALA A 242 1.30 6.79 -8.68
C ALA A 242 0.52 6.43 -7.40
N GLN A 243 0.25 5.14 -7.16
CA GLN A 243 -0.41 4.66 -5.94
C GLN A 243 0.42 4.97 -4.68
N PHE A 244 1.74 4.75 -4.71
CA PHE A 244 2.61 5.05 -3.56
C PHE A 244 2.77 6.54 -3.30
N GLN A 245 2.75 7.38 -4.35
CA GLN A 245 2.67 8.84 -4.17
C GLN A 245 1.33 9.25 -3.55
N ALA A 246 0.22 8.59 -3.91
CA ALA A 246 -1.09 8.85 -3.32
C ALA A 246 -1.12 8.55 -1.81
N VAL A 247 -0.47 7.46 -1.37
CA VAL A 247 -0.26 7.17 0.06
C VAL A 247 0.46 8.31 0.78
N ARG A 248 1.53 8.85 0.19
CA ARG A 248 2.27 9.99 0.76
C ARG A 248 1.41 11.26 0.79
N ALA A 249 0.67 11.54 -0.28
CA ALA A 249 -0.21 12.70 -0.37
C ALA A 249 -1.33 12.67 0.68
N LEU A 250 -1.97 11.51 0.90
CA LEU A 250 -2.96 11.31 1.97
C LEU A 250 -2.37 11.60 3.36
N ARG A 251 -1.12 11.17 3.59
CA ARG A 251 -0.42 11.46 4.85
C ARG A 251 -0.17 12.95 5.03
N VAL A 252 0.22 13.66 3.98
CA VAL A 252 0.40 15.13 4.00
C VAL A 252 -0.91 15.85 4.28
N ALA A 253 -2.01 15.40 3.68
CA ALA A 253 -3.35 15.94 3.91
C ALA A 253 -3.93 15.62 5.31
N GLY A 254 -3.24 14.81 6.12
CA GLY A 254 -3.69 14.45 7.46
C GLY A 254 -4.85 13.45 7.49
N VAL A 255 -5.08 12.71 6.40
CA VAL A 255 -6.10 11.65 6.36
C VAL A 255 -5.72 10.56 7.37
N SER A 256 -6.67 10.21 8.23
CA SER A 256 -6.48 9.16 9.23
C SER A 256 -6.57 7.77 8.62
N ALA A 257 -5.96 6.78 9.28
CA ALA A 257 -6.09 5.37 8.89
C ALA A 257 -7.55 4.91 8.82
N SER A 258 -8.41 5.41 9.72
CA SER A 258 -9.85 5.11 9.72
C SER A 258 -10.55 5.68 8.49
N GLN A 259 -10.23 6.92 8.10
CA GLN A 259 -10.80 7.52 6.89
C GLN A 259 -10.34 6.80 5.61
N ALA A 260 -9.05 6.46 5.53
CA ALA A 260 -8.52 5.64 4.45
C ALA A 260 -9.30 4.31 4.31
N ALA A 261 -9.47 3.59 5.42
CA ALA A 261 -10.17 2.31 5.45
C ALA A 261 -11.68 2.42 5.11
N ARG A 262 -12.33 3.53 5.46
CA ARG A 262 -13.77 3.77 5.26
C ARG A 262 -14.14 4.16 3.83
N GLY A 263 -13.18 4.44 2.94
CA GLY A 263 -13.49 4.70 1.54
C GLY A 263 -12.61 5.74 0.86
N VAL A 264 -11.89 6.59 1.61
CA VAL A 264 -11.02 7.60 0.99
C VAL A 264 -10.00 6.93 0.07
N TRP A 265 -9.41 5.80 0.48
CA TRP A 265 -8.47 5.08 -0.38
C TRP A 265 -9.13 4.56 -1.65
N ASN A 266 -10.37 4.02 -1.58
CA ASN A 266 -11.03 3.47 -2.77
C ASN A 266 -11.34 4.58 -3.80
N ALA A 267 -11.82 5.75 -3.35
CA ALA A 267 -12.01 6.90 -4.21
C ALA A 267 -10.71 7.36 -4.87
N VAL A 268 -9.64 7.51 -4.07
CA VAL A 268 -8.35 8.01 -4.54
C VAL A 268 -7.67 7.00 -5.46
N SER A 269 -7.59 5.74 -5.06
CA SER A 269 -6.91 4.69 -5.79
C SER A 269 -7.61 4.41 -7.12
N GLY A 270 -8.96 4.40 -7.13
CA GLY A 270 -9.75 4.29 -8.35
C GLY A 270 -9.47 5.45 -9.31
N CYS A 271 -9.54 6.69 -8.83
CA CYS A 271 -9.24 7.87 -9.63
C CYS A 271 -7.81 7.86 -10.20
N VAL A 272 -6.80 7.61 -9.35
CA VAL A 272 -5.39 7.53 -9.78
C VAL A 272 -5.16 6.43 -10.81
N GLN A 273 -5.76 5.25 -10.60
CA GLN A 273 -5.65 4.15 -11.55
C GLN A 273 -6.34 4.48 -12.88
N ALA A 274 -7.54 5.03 -12.84
CA ALA A 274 -8.29 5.40 -14.03
C ALA A 274 -7.55 6.45 -14.86
N VAL A 275 -7.02 7.50 -14.24
CA VAL A 275 -6.23 8.55 -14.91
C VAL A 275 -4.94 7.99 -15.51
N ALA A 276 -4.25 7.08 -14.81
CA ALA A 276 -2.98 6.53 -15.32
C ALA A 276 -3.13 5.68 -16.60
N VAL A 277 -4.33 5.18 -16.91
CA VAL A 277 -4.60 4.35 -18.09
C VAL A 277 -5.89 4.72 -18.81
N HIS A 278 -6.32 5.98 -18.74
CA HIS A 278 -7.64 6.39 -19.24
C HIS A 278 -7.80 6.14 -20.75
N ASP A 279 -6.70 6.15 -21.52
CA ASP A 279 -6.66 5.82 -22.95
C ASP A 279 -6.96 4.36 -23.28
N LEU A 280 -6.95 3.48 -22.27
CA LEU A 280 -7.17 2.04 -22.40
C LEU A 280 -8.48 1.56 -21.78
N LEU A 281 -9.23 2.45 -21.11
CA LEU A 281 -10.49 2.12 -20.45
C LEU A 281 -11.67 2.53 -21.32
N ASP A 282 -12.75 1.77 -21.24
CA ASP A 282 -14.05 2.24 -21.74
C ASP A 282 -14.63 3.32 -20.81
N ASP A 283 -15.54 4.14 -21.35
CA ASP A 283 -16.16 5.27 -20.63
C ASP A 283 -16.87 4.84 -19.34
N VAL A 284 -17.41 3.62 -19.28
CA VAL A 284 -18.12 3.12 -18.09
C VAL A 284 -17.13 2.80 -16.99
N THR A 285 -16.05 2.10 -17.32
CA THR A 285 -14.97 1.76 -16.39
C THR A 285 -14.28 3.01 -15.86
N TYR A 286 -13.91 3.94 -16.75
CA TYR A 286 -13.33 5.21 -16.35
C TYR A 286 -14.29 6.00 -15.44
N GLY A 287 -15.52 6.23 -15.91
CA GLY A 287 -16.53 7.02 -15.20
C GLY A 287 -16.83 6.48 -13.80
N LEU A 288 -16.94 5.15 -13.63
CA LEU A 288 -17.21 4.54 -12.33
C LEU A 288 -16.05 4.77 -11.35
N LEU A 289 -14.81 4.64 -11.80
CA LEU A 289 -13.62 4.78 -10.95
C LEU A 289 -13.36 6.23 -10.53
N VAL A 290 -13.68 7.21 -11.39
CA VAL A 290 -13.48 8.65 -11.08
C VAL A 290 -14.69 9.29 -10.38
N ALA A 291 -15.90 8.71 -10.48
CA ALA A 291 -17.13 9.31 -9.93
C ALA A 291 -17.04 9.74 -8.45
N PRO A 292 -16.48 8.95 -7.51
CA PRO A 292 -16.32 9.41 -6.13
C PRO A 292 -15.48 10.68 -6.02
N TRP A 293 -14.41 10.76 -6.81
CA TRP A 293 -13.53 11.90 -6.84
C TRP A 293 -14.24 13.12 -7.43
N GLU A 294 -14.83 12.98 -8.61
CA GLU A 294 -15.41 14.11 -9.34
C GLU A 294 -16.63 14.71 -8.64
N SER A 295 -17.43 13.88 -7.97
CA SER A 295 -18.59 14.33 -7.19
C SER A 295 -18.22 15.23 -5.99
N VAL A 296 -16.99 15.14 -5.50
CA VAL A 296 -16.53 15.86 -4.31
C VAL A 296 -15.51 16.95 -4.64
N LEU A 297 -14.59 16.66 -5.56
CA LEU A 297 -13.41 17.48 -5.84
C LEU A 297 -13.48 18.19 -7.19
N GLY A 298 -14.50 17.88 -8.01
CA GLY A 298 -14.68 18.45 -9.35
C GLY A 298 -14.07 17.58 -10.45
N LEU A 299 -14.45 17.89 -11.70
CA LEU A 299 -14.00 17.18 -12.89
C LEU A 299 -12.48 17.23 -13.05
N LEU A 300 -11.94 16.13 -13.56
CA LEU A 300 -10.57 16.08 -14.04
C LEU A 300 -10.53 16.82 -15.38
N GLY A 301 -9.59 17.77 -15.51
CA GLY A 301 -9.48 18.68 -16.66
C GLY A 301 -8.76 18.07 -17.85
#